data_AF-A0A1Q9ELQ9-F1
#
_entry.id   AF-A0A1Q9ELQ9-F1
#
_cell.length_a   1.000
_cell.length_b   1.000
_cell.length_c   1.000
_cell.angle_alpha   90.00
_cell.angle_beta   90.00
_cell.angle_gamma   90.00
#
_symmetry.space_group_name_H-M   'P 1'
#
loop_
_entity.id
_entity.type
_entity.pdbx_description
1 polymer ?
#
loop_
_entity_poly.entity_id
_entity_poly.type
_entity_poly.pdbx_seq_one_letter_code
_entity_poly.pdbx_strand_id
1 'polypeptide(L)'
;MGALGGGAGAATQMPPIDTSKFPLPIPDWLAGNPLFTAGFGLGAMGAAMGLLSRSAALAEVALRRQLLMTLEIPSKDYAYQWVMQWMVANRIHGSRHLGVETTYIKDAAGRQTADFDFIPSPGRHWVRVAVEVALLSGKTATLEADLDESVAALKLRAQTALGVGRGCLLDSSGRVLGTSSTILETGLQSGDTLSLHISRVQIQASGTAFAAILGDGAVVCWGDTRSGGDSSAVQDQLNSVQQIQASRGAFAAIRADGSVVTWGDAERGGDSSAVQDQLQNVRQIEASGSAFAAILVDGSVVTWGTAGCGGNSVAVRGQLKNVQQITATAKSFAAILGDGSVVTWGAAAFGGNSSAVQGQLENVKQIQASRDGAFAAILGDGSVVTWGDVERGGDSSAVQDQLKNVQQIQATDSAFAAILCDGSVVTWGIGYYGGNSSKEQGQLRNVQQITATVSAFAAILADGSVVTWGDLRRGGHSGAVQHQLKNVKQIRASGFAFAAILADGSVVTWGDDERGGDSSAVQAQLKNVQQIEASGWAFAALLGDGSLTTWGKTKTVDMSTGAPWETLTLTALS
;
A
#
# COMPACT_ATOMS: atom_id res chain seq x y z
N MET A 1 30.33 61.16 -46.20
CA MET A 1 29.84 61.76 -44.94
C MET A 1 30.11 60.72 -43.87
N GLY A 2 31.02 60.87 -42.94
CA GLY A 2 31.31 62.02 -42.08
C GLY A 2 31.32 61.44 -40.67
N ALA A 3 32.48 61.50 -40.00
CA ALA A 3 32.82 60.78 -38.78
C ALA A 3 32.27 61.41 -37.48
N LEU A 4 32.60 60.75 -36.35
CA LEU A 4 32.62 61.18 -34.93
C LEU A 4 31.38 60.76 -34.10
N GLY A 5 31.48 60.14 -32.91
CA GLY A 5 32.63 59.73 -32.10
C GLY A 5 32.20 59.17 -30.70
N GLY A 6 33.14 58.51 -30.01
CA GLY A 6 33.26 58.20 -28.54
C GLY A 6 32.23 57.22 -27.92
N GLY A 7 32.56 56.08 -27.30
CA GLY A 7 33.70 55.68 -26.44
C GLY A 7 33.42 56.07 -24.96
N ALA A 8 33.56 55.25 -23.91
CA ALA A 8 33.94 53.85 -23.70
C ALA A 8 33.64 53.47 -22.22
N GLY A 9 33.63 52.17 -21.87
CA GLY A 9 33.80 51.65 -20.49
C GLY A 9 32.76 50.59 -20.09
N ALA A 10 33.08 49.45 -19.49
CA ALA A 10 34.32 48.77 -19.13
C ALA A 10 33.87 47.34 -18.74
N ALA A 11 34.26 46.31 -19.50
CA ALA A 11 34.05 44.92 -19.09
C ALA A 11 35.23 44.49 -18.22
N THR A 12 34.94 44.28 -16.95
CA THR A 12 35.87 43.95 -15.87
C THR A 12 36.65 42.66 -16.20
N GLN A 13 37.96 42.77 -16.41
CA GLN A 13 38.88 41.63 -16.37
C GLN A 13 38.84 41.01 -14.97
N MET A 14 38.53 39.72 -14.88
CA MET A 14 38.87 38.92 -13.70
C MET A 14 40.40 38.93 -13.54
N PRO A 15 40.91 39.01 -12.30
CA PRO A 15 42.35 39.02 -12.07
C PRO A 15 42.97 37.67 -12.45
N PRO A 16 44.26 37.64 -12.85
CA PRO A 16 44.99 36.40 -13.03
C PRO A 16 45.01 35.62 -11.72
N ILE A 17 44.74 34.32 -11.81
CA ILE A 17 44.78 33.40 -10.67
C ILE A 17 46.22 33.33 -10.17
N ASP A 18 46.43 33.72 -8.91
CA ASP A 18 47.69 33.54 -8.20
C ASP A 18 47.91 32.04 -7.94
N THR A 19 48.82 31.44 -8.73
CA THR A 19 49.16 30.01 -8.65
C THR A 19 50.04 29.67 -7.44
N SER A 20 50.36 30.62 -6.57
CA SER A 20 51.19 30.36 -5.37
C SER A 20 50.43 29.72 -4.20
N LYS A 21 49.14 29.36 -4.37
CA LYS A 21 48.30 28.76 -3.31
C LYS A 21 47.80 27.33 -3.58
N PHE A 22 48.23 26.69 -4.67
CA PHE A 22 47.90 25.27 -4.91
C PHE A 22 49.04 24.34 -4.46
N PRO A 23 48.77 23.24 -3.73
CA PRO A 23 49.84 22.49 -3.06
C PRO A 23 50.74 21.63 -3.96
N LEU A 24 50.49 21.49 -5.27
CA LEU A 24 51.31 20.66 -6.16
C LEU A 24 51.33 21.20 -7.61
N PRO A 25 52.49 21.15 -8.32
CA PRO A 25 52.61 21.63 -9.70
C PRO A 25 51.99 20.65 -10.70
N ILE A 26 51.23 21.18 -11.66
CA ILE A 26 50.68 20.44 -12.80
C ILE A 26 51.80 20.25 -13.85
N PRO A 27 52.03 19.04 -14.39
CA PRO A 27 53.07 18.80 -15.39
C PRO A 27 52.81 19.53 -16.73
N ASP A 28 53.87 20.09 -17.32
CA ASP A 28 53.83 20.93 -18.53
C ASP A 28 53.27 20.24 -19.80
N TRP A 29 53.16 18.91 -19.82
CA TRP A 29 52.59 18.18 -20.95
C TRP A 29 51.05 18.27 -21.04
N LEU A 30 50.37 18.77 -20.00
CA LEU A 30 48.92 18.95 -19.99
C LEU A 30 48.46 20.33 -20.50
N ALA A 31 49.36 21.32 -20.54
CA ALA A 31 49.01 22.71 -20.90
C ALA A 31 48.91 22.97 -22.42
N GLY A 32 49.40 22.03 -23.25
CA GLY A 32 49.52 22.21 -24.70
C GLY A 32 48.45 21.55 -25.58
N ASN A 33 47.42 20.89 -25.00
CA ASN A 33 46.49 20.08 -25.80
C ASN A 33 45.18 20.84 -26.13
N PRO A 34 44.85 21.10 -27.41
CA PRO A 34 43.67 21.89 -27.83
C PRO A 34 42.31 21.33 -27.40
N LEU A 35 42.25 20.06 -26.98
CA LEU A 35 41.03 19.43 -26.48
C LEU A 35 40.65 19.86 -25.05
N PHE A 36 41.59 20.41 -24.27
CA PHE A 36 41.33 20.90 -22.92
C PHE A 36 40.85 22.35 -22.86
N THR A 37 41.07 23.14 -23.91
CA THR A 37 40.66 24.55 -23.98
C THR A 37 39.23 24.75 -24.54
N ALA A 38 38.55 23.69 -24.99
CA ALA A 38 37.23 23.78 -25.62
C ALA A 38 36.07 23.12 -24.83
N GLY A 39 36.22 22.84 -23.53
CA GLY A 39 35.14 22.33 -22.67
C GLY A 39 34.82 20.83 -22.81
N PHE A 40 35.37 20.13 -23.80
CA PHE A 40 35.22 18.67 -23.96
C PHE A 40 36.05 17.84 -22.97
N GLY A 41 37.16 18.38 -22.43
CA GLY A 41 38.01 17.69 -21.45
C GLY A 41 37.31 17.34 -20.14
N LEU A 42 36.39 18.18 -19.66
CA LEU A 42 35.63 17.94 -18.43
C LEU A 42 34.52 16.89 -18.60
N GLY A 43 33.88 16.84 -19.77
CA GLY A 43 32.84 15.83 -20.07
C GLY A 43 33.42 14.42 -20.20
N ALA A 44 34.57 14.28 -20.86
CA ALA A 44 35.27 13.00 -20.97
C ALA A 44 35.82 12.53 -19.60
N MET A 45 36.30 13.46 -18.77
CA MET A 45 36.77 13.14 -17.42
C MET A 45 35.62 12.79 -16.47
N GLY A 46 34.44 13.41 -16.64
CA GLY A 46 33.21 13.06 -15.90
C GLY A 46 32.64 11.69 -16.29
N ALA A 47 32.65 11.34 -17.58
CA ALA A 47 32.24 10.01 -18.04
C ALA A 47 33.25 8.92 -17.62
N ALA A 48 34.56 9.22 -17.65
CA ALA A 48 35.61 8.33 -17.17
C ALA A 48 35.55 8.15 -15.64
N MET A 49 35.31 9.20 -14.86
CA MET A 49 35.07 9.11 -13.41
C MET A 49 33.76 8.41 -13.07
N GLY A 50 32.70 8.57 -13.88
CA GLY A 50 31.43 7.88 -13.70
C GLY A 50 31.52 6.37 -13.98
N LEU A 51 32.35 5.97 -14.95
CA LEU A 51 32.68 4.57 -15.20
C LEU A 51 33.64 4.02 -14.14
N LEU A 52 34.62 4.80 -13.69
CA LEU A 52 35.53 4.42 -12.60
C LEU A 52 34.82 4.32 -11.23
N SER A 53 33.82 5.14 -10.94
CA SER A 53 33.05 5.05 -9.70
C SER A 53 32.08 3.88 -9.70
N ARG A 54 31.46 3.57 -10.85
CA ARG A 54 30.63 2.36 -11.02
C ARG A 54 31.46 1.08 -11.04
N SER A 55 32.66 1.10 -11.65
CA SER A 55 33.57 -0.03 -11.58
C SER A 55 34.24 -0.16 -10.22
N ALA A 56 34.49 0.93 -9.49
CA ALA A 56 34.99 0.87 -8.11
C ALA A 56 33.93 0.37 -7.13
N ALA A 57 32.65 0.74 -7.30
CA ALA A 57 31.57 0.20 -6.49
C ALA A 57 31.30 -1.28 -6.80
N LEU A 58 31.31 -1.69 -8.07
CA LEU A 58 31.21 -3.10 -8.45
C LEU A 58 32.46 -3.89 -8.12
N ALA A 59 33.66 -3.29 -8.19
CA ALA A 59 34.92 -3.90 -7.77
C ALA A 59 35.02 -3.98 -6.24
N GLU A 60 34.46 -3.04 -5.48
CA GLU A 60 34.38 -3.11 -4.02
C GLU A 60 33.37 -4.18 -3.60
N VAL A 61 32.21 -4.28 -4.28
CA VAL A 61 31.23 -5.34 -4.04
C VAL A 61 31.76 -6.71 -4.50
N ALA A 62 32.52 -6.79 -5.59
CA ALA A 62 33.16 -8.03 -6.06
C ALA A 62 34.37 -8.41 -5.20
N LEU A 63 35.18 -7.43 -4.74
CA LEU A 63 36.23 -7.65 -3.75
C LEU A 63 35.60 -8.14 -2.44
N ARG A 64 34.51 -7.54 -1.96
CA ARG A 64 33.82 -7.95 -0.73
C ARG A 64 33.07 -9.28 -0.86
N ARG A 65 32.61 -9.65 -2.06
CA ARG A 65 31.99 -10.97 -2.34
C ARG A 65 33.01 -12.10 -2.52
N GLN A 66 34.20 -11.83 -3.07
CA GLN A 66 35.25 -12.84 -3.25
C GLN A 66 36.17 -12.96 -2.03
N LEU A 67 36.18 -11.96 -1.15
CA LEU A 67 36.86 -12.03 0.13
C LEU A 67 35.89 -12.54 1.19
N LEU A 68 35.80 -13.88 1.33
CA LEU A 68 35.84 -14.46 2.66
C LEU A 68 37.08 -13.85 3.35
N MET A 69 36.96 -12.67 3.95
CA MET A 69 38.08 -12.02 4.62
C MET A 69 38.29 -12.78 5.93
N THR A 70 38.96 -13.92 5.81
CA THR A 70 39.81 -14.43 6.87
C THR A 70 40.84 -13.36 7.15
N LEU A 71 40.51 -12.46 8.09
CA LEU A 71 41.46 -11.49 8.61
C LEU A 71 42.47 -12.26 9.47
N GLU A 72 43.57 -12.65 8.85
CA GLU A 72 44.70 -13.27 9.55
C GLU A 72 45.55 -12.16 10.16
N ILE A 73 45.46 -12.01 11.48
CA ILE A 73 46.31 -11.09 12.24
C ILE A 73 47.48 -11.89 12.78
N PRO A 74 48.73 -11.64 12.32
CA PRO A 74 49.90 -12.31 12.87
C PRO A 74 50.00 -12.02 14.38
N SER A 75 50.36 -13.02 15.18
CA SER A 75 50.52 -12.85 16.64
C SER A 75 51.57 -11.82 17.05
N LYS A 76 52.43 -11.41 16.12
CA LYS A 76 53.47 -10.38 16.28
C LYS A 76 52.99 -8.97 15.89
N ASP A 77 51.79 -8.84 15.34
CA ASP A 77 51.22 -7.56 14.96
C ASP A 77 50.74 -6.80 16.22
N TYR A 78 50.93 -5.48 16.27
CA TYR A 78 50.44 -4.64 17.36
C TYR A 78 48.90 -4.70 17.48
N ALA A 79 48.20 -4.89 16.37
CA ALA A 79 46.74 -5.04 16.36
C ALA A 79 46.27 -6.34 17.01
N TYR A 80 47.11 -7.37 17.12
CA TYR A 80 46.74 -8.65 17.71
C TYR A 80 46.28 -8.48 19.17
N GLN A 81 47.07 -7.78 19.98
CA GLN A 81 46.73 -7.55 21.39
C GLN A 81 45.43 -6.76 21.55
N TRP A 82 45.22 -5.76 20.70
CA TRP A 82 43.97 -5.00 20.69
C TRP A 82 42.77 -5.87 20.30
N VAL A 83 42.88 -6.72 19.27
CA VAL A 83 41.80 -7.63 18.86
C VAL A 83 41.49 -8.64 19.96
N MET A 84 42.49 -9.20 20.64
CA MET A 84 42.25 -10.12 21.76
C MET A 84 41.50 -9.44 22.91
N GLN A 85 41.89 -8.22 23.27
CA GLN A 85 41.19 -7.42 24.28
C GLN A 85 39.76 -7.07 23.85
N TRP A 86 39.58 -6.69 22.59
CA TRP A 86 38.25 -6.40 22.02
C TRP A 86 37.35 -7.64 22.02
N MET A 87 37.88 -8.82 21.66
CA MET A 87 37.13 -10.09 21.70
C MET A 87 36.68 -10.46 23.12
N VAL A 88 37.52 -10.21 24.12
CA VAL A 88 37.18 -10.42 25.54
C VAL A 88 36.11 -9.41 25.98
N ALA A 89 36.26 -8.13 25.61
CA ALA A 89 35.29 -7.08 25.94
C ALA A 89 33.91 -7.32 25.30
N ASN A 90 33.87 -7.84 24.09
CA ASN A 90 32.65 -8.10 23.32
C ASN A 90 32.08 -9.52 23.50
N ARG A 91 32.66 -10.32 24.41
CA ARG A 91 32.20 -11.67 24.78
C ARG A 91 31.84 -12.55 23.58
N ILE A 92 32.73 -12.68 22.59
CA ILE A 92 32.44 -13.48 21.39
C ILE A 92 32.19 -14.95 21.79
N HIS A 93 30.97 -15.43 21.57
CA HIS A 93 30.59 -16.82 21.81
C HIS A 93 31.04 -17.67 20.61
N GLY A 94 31.80 -18.75 20.85
CA GLY A 94 32.20 -19.71 19.80
C GLY A 94 33.69 -19.77 19.45
N SER A 95 34.61 -19.28 20.29
CA SER A 95 36.05 -19.52 20.08
C SER A 95 36.36 -21.01 20.28
N ARG A 96 36.82 -21.69 19.22
CA ARG A 96 37.18 -23.13 19.28
C ARG A 96 38.44 -23.43 20.10
N HIS A 97 39.23 -22.40 20.41
CA HIS A 97 40.42 -22.52 21.23
C HIS A 97 40.35 -21.48 22.37
N LEU A 98 40.28 -21.96 23.60
CA LEU A 98 40.25 -21.18 24.83
C LEU A 98 41.60 -21.38 25.55
N GLY A 99 42.25 -20.30 25.95
CA GLY A 99 43.33 -20.28 26.93
C GLY A 99 42.75 -20.09 28.33
N VAL A 100 43.42 -20.63 29.35
CA VAL A 100 43.04 -20.44 30.76
C VAL A 100 44.08 -19.54 31.41
N GLU A 101 43.65 -18.41 31.93
CA GLU A 101 44.45 -17.59 32.84
C GLU A 101 44.03 -17.92 34.28
N THR A 102 45.00 -18.34 35.08
CA THR A 102 44.78 -18.68 36.49
C THR A 102 45.26 -17.53 37.36
N THR A 103 44.33 -16.82 37.99
CA THR A 103 44.66 -15.72 38.89
C THR A 103 44.72 -16.23 40.32
N TYR A 104 45.92 -16.19 40.90
CA TYR A 104 46.13 -16.65 42.28
C TYR A 104 45.92 -15.50 43.25
N ILE A 105 44.80 -15.53 43.97
CA ILE A 105 44.54 -14.57 45.06
C ILE A 105 44.88 -15.27 46.37
N LYS A 106 45.83 -14.70 47.11
CA LYS A 106 46.20 -15.15 48.45
C LYS A 106 45.70 -14.11 49.45
N ASP A 107 44.77 -14.52 50.32
CA ASP A 107 44.27 -13.63 51.36
C ASP A 107 45.30 -13.42 52.49
N ALA A 108 45.08 -12.41 53.33
CA ALA A 108 45.94 -12.11 54.47
C ALA A 108 45.96 -13.21 55.55
N ALA A 109 45.04 -14.17 55.50
CA ALA A 109 44.96 -15.35 56.36
C ALA A 109 45.63 -16.61 55.74
N GLY A 110 46.24 -16.48 54.55
CA GLY A 110 46.96 -17.55 53.87
C GLY A 110 46.09 -18.50 53.04
N ARG A 111 44.80 -18.23 52.88
CA ARG A 111 43.92 -19.01 52.01
C ARG A 111 44.22 -18.70 50.54
N GLN A 112 44.44 -19.74 49.74
CA GLN A 112 44.68 -19.61 48.31
C GLN A 112 43.41 -19.94 47.54
N THR A 113 42.93 -18.99 46.76
CA THR A 113 41.84 -19.18 45.79
C THR A 113 42.40 -18.94 44.40
N ALA A 114 42.32 -19.97 43.56
CA ALA A 114 42.62 -19.86 42.14
C ALA A 114 41.32 -19.53 41.42
N ASP A 115 41.29 -18.38 40.76
CA ASP A 115 40.22 -18.02 39.83
C ASP A 115 40.66 -18.39 38.41
N PHE A 116 39.73 -18.89 37.58
CA PHE A 116 40.04 -19.36 36.23
C PHE A 116 39.25 -18.55 35.21
N ASP A 117 39.92 -17.66 34.49
CA ASP A 117 39.34 -16.89 33.40
C ASP A 117 39.66 -17.54 32.04
N PHE A 118 38.64 -17.68 31.20
CA PHE A 118 38.79 -18.25 29.85
C PHE A 118 38.96 -17.13 28.81
N ILE A 119 40.09 -17.12 28.14
CA ILE A 119 40.49 -16.09 27.17
C ILE A 119 40.55 -16.73 25.78
N PRO A 120 40.18 -16.03 24.69
CA PRO A 120 40.40 -16.56 23.35
C PRO A 120 41.88 -16.91 23.15
N SER A 121 42.21 -17.99 22.43
CA SER A 121 43.61 -18.33 22.08
C SER A 121 43.84 -18.27 20.56
N PRO A 122 45.10 -18.28 20.08
CA PRO A 122 45.39 -18.17 18.65
C PRO A 122 44.64 -19.23 17.85
N GLY A 123 43.83 -18.81 16.87
CA GLY A 123 43.00 -19.72 16.09
C GLY A 123 41.98 -18.99 15.21
N ARG A 124 41.17 -19.76 14.48
CA ARG A 124 40.09 -19.22 13.64
C ARG A 124 38.85 -18.98 14.50
N HIS A 125 38.44 -17.72 14.59
CA HIS A 125 37.27 -17.27 15.37
C HIS A 125 36.16 -16.80 14.43
N TRP A 126 34.92 -17.18 14.73
CA TRP A 126 33.74 -16.70 14.02
C TRP A 126 33.07 -15.61 14.86
N VAL A 127 32.75 -14.48 14.23
CA VAL A 127 32.04 -13.38 14.88
C VAL A 127 30.58 -13.47 14.52
N ARG A 128 29.74 -13.61 15.53
CA ARG A 128 28.28 -13.58 15.42
C ARG A 128 27.72 -12.36 16.11
N VAL A 129 26.62 -11.86 15.57
CA VAL A 129 25.86 -10.78 16.16
C VAL A 129 24.63 -11.36 16.81
N ALA A 130 24.45 -11.10 18.11
CA ALA A 130 23.24 -11.48 18.83
C ALA A 130 22.27 -10.31 18.83
N VAL A 131 21.17 -10.41 18.09
CA VAL A 131 20.13 -9.38 18.03
C VAL A 131 18.87 -9.85 18.73
N GLU A 132 18.19 -8.95 19.43
CA GLU A 132 16.88 -9.22 20.00
C GLU A 132 15.80 -8.74 19.04
N VAL A 133 14.92 -9.65 18.60
CA VAL A 133 13.78 -9.30 17.75
C VAL A 133 12.51 -9.29 18.59
N ALA A 134 11.84 -8.14 18.64
CA ALA A 134 10.63 -7.93 19.42
C ALA A 134 9.40 -7.70 18.53
N LEU A 135 8.24 -8.20 18.97
CA LEU A 135 6.93 -7.82 18.46
C LEU A 135 6.34 -6.67 19.28
N LEU A 136 5.44 -5.89 18.68
CA LEU A 136 4.64 -4.89 19.39
C LEU A 136 3.78 -5.48 20.52
N SER A 137 3.50 -6.79 20.47
CA SER A 137 2.82 -7.52 21.54
C SER A 137 3.71 -7.77 22.77
N GLY A 138 5.01 -7.43 22.71
CA GLY A 138 5.98 -7.65 23.77
C GLY A 138 6.68 -9.03 23.75
N LYS A 139 6.32 -9.92 22.80
CA LYS A 139 7.02 -11.19 22.60
C LYS A 139 8.37 -10.94 21.92
N THR A 140 9.46 -11.47 22.48
CA THR A 140 10.80 -11.31 21.94
C THR A 140 11.49 -12.65 21.66
N ALA A 141 12.46 -12.63 20.74
CA ALA A 141 13.32 -13.75 20.42
C ALA A 141 14.74 -13.25 20.16
N THR A 142 15.72 -13.82 20.85
CA THR A 142 17.14 -13.53 20.61
C THR A 142 17.67 -14.47 19.52
N LEU A 143 18.30 -13.90 18.51
CA LEU A 143 18.84 -14.63 17.37
C LEU A 143 20.31 -14.31 17.20
N GLU A 144 21.12 -15.35 17.02
CA GLU A 144 22.49 -15.19 16.53
C GLU A 144 22.47 -15.20 15.00
N ALA A 145 23.17 -14.24 14.40
CA ALA A 145 23.33 -14.10 12.97
C ALA A 145 24.82 -13.99 12.60
N ASP A 146 25.21 -14.66 11.53
CA ASP A 146 26.55 -14.48 10.96
C ASP A 146 26.60 -13.14 10.18
N LEU A 147 27.76 -12.50 10.11
CA LEU A 147 27.88 -11.16 9.48
C LEU A 147 27.57 -11.17 7.98
N ASP A 148 27.86 -12.27 7.29
CA ASP A 148 27.58 -12.48 5.85
C ASP A 148 26.15 -12.97 5.59
N GLU A 149 25.41 -13.27 6.65
CA GLU A 149 24.04 -13.72 6.52
C GLU A 149 23.16 -12.62 5.91
N SER A 150 22.27 -13.01 4.99
CA SER A 150 21.26 -12.09 4.48
C SER A 150 20.23 -11.73 5.57
N VAL A 151 19.78 -10.48 5.58
CA VAL A 151 18.65 -10.03 6.41
C VAL A 151 17.40 -10.87 6.13
N ALA A 152 17.20 -11.37 4.90
CA ALA A 152 16.10 -12.27 4.57
C ALA A 152 16.12 -13.57 5.39
N ALA A 153 17.29 -14.17 5.59
CA ALA A 153 17.45 -15.39 6.38
C ALA A 153 17.23 -15.13 7.88
N LEU A 154 17.75 -14.01 8.40
CA LEU A 154 17.53 -13.59 9.79
C LEU A 154 16.04 -13.34 10.03
N LYS A 155 15.37 -12.64 9.11
CA LYS A 155 13.93 -12.38 9.12
C LYS A 155 13.14 -13.69 9.17
N LEU A 156 13.45 -14.63 8.29
CA LEU A 156 12.78 -15.93 8.26
C LEU A 156 12.92 -16.66 9.60
N ARG A 157 14.13 -16.70 10.18
CA ARG A 157 14.34 -17.30 11.49
C ARG A 157 13.60 -16.57 12.60
N ALA A 158 13.56 -15.24 12.57
CA ALA A 158 12.80 -14.45 13.54
C ALA A 158 11.31 -14.77 13.49
N GLN A 159 10.75 -14.85 12.28
CA GLN A 159 9.36 -15.22 12.07
C GLN A 159 9.07 -16.64 12.58
N THR A 160 9.96 -17.60 12.31
CA THR A 160 9.83 -18.98 12.81
C THR A 160 9.94 -19.02 14.34
N ALA A 161 10.91 -18.33 14.94
CA ALA A 161 11.12 -18.30 16.39
C ALA A 161 9.95 -17.64 17.13
N LEU A 162 9.39 -16.59 16.55
CA LEU A 162 8.23 -15.87 17.11
C LEU A 162 6.90 -16.53 16.75
N GLY A 163 6.87 -17.49 15.82
CA GLY A 163 5.66 -18.18 15.36
C GLY A 163 4.69 -17.25 14.63
N VAL A 164 5.22 -16.31 13.84
CA VAL A 164 4.43 -15.26 13.18
C VAL A 164 4.56 -15.29 11.65
N GLY A 165 3.56 -14.70 10.97
CA GLY A 165 3.51 -14.57 9.51
C GLY A 165 4.56 -13.61 8.93
N ARG A 166 4.43 -13.28 7.63
CA ARG A 166 5.31 -12.32 6.94
C ARG A 166 5.24 -10.93 7.58
N GLY A 167 6.42 -10.36 7.86
CA GLY A 167 6.59 -9.04 8.46
C GLY A 167 7.90 -8.38 7.98
N CYS A 168 8.08 -7.12 8.33
CA CYS A 168 9.30 -6.36 8.07
C CYS A 168 10.13 -6.19 9.35
N LEU A 169 11.45 -6.34 9.25
CA LEU A 169 12.37 -6.02 10.35
C LEU A 169 12.70 -4.53 10.31
N LEU A 170 12.55 -3.88 11.45
CA LEU A 170 12.87 -2.48 11.67
C LEU A 170 14.02 -2.39 12.66
N ASP A 171 14.96 -1.48 12.41
CA ASP A 171 15.97 -1.12 13.41
C ASP A 171 15.40 -0.22 14.53
N SER A 172 16.23 0.13 15.50
CA SER A 172 15.87 0.99 16.63
C SER A 172 15.46 2.42 16.23
N SER A 173 15.79 2.85 15.00
CA SER A 173 15.37 4.13 14.42
C SER A 173 14.07 4.04 13.62
N GLY A 174 13.49 2.83 13.50
CA GLY A 174 12.29 2.57 12.71
C GLY A 174 12.55 2.43 11.22
N ARG A 175 13.80 2.24 10.78
CA ARG A 175 14.12 1.99 9.37
C ARG A 175 13.94 0.52 9.04
N VAL A 176 13.28 0.25 7.92
CA VAL A 176 13.11 -1.12 7.39
C VAL A 176 14.46 -1.64 6.89
N LEU A 177 14.87 -2.81 7.38
CA LEU A 177 16.06 -3.49 6.91
C LEU A 177 15.79 -4.18 5.57
N GLY A 178 16.56 -3.82 4.55
CA GLY A 178 16.46 -4.41 3.21
C GLY A 178 16.80 -5.90 3.23
N THR A 179 15.91 -6.74 2.67
CA THR A 179 16.08 -8.21 2.68
C THR A 179 17.26 -8.69 1.82
N SER A 180 17.69 -7.89 0.85
CA SER A 180 18.84 -8.16 -0.02
C SER A 180 20.19 -7.80 0.60
N SER A 181 20.20 -7.07 1.71
CA SER A 181 21.41 -6.68 2.44
C SER A 181 21.89 -7.80 3.36
N THR A 182 23.20 -7.81 3.65
CA THR A 182 23.79 -8.66 4.69
C THR A 182 23.74 -7.99 6.06
N ILE A 183 23.86 -8.75 7.14
CA ILE A 183 23.95 -8.20 8.51
C ILE A 183 25.12 -7.23 8.67
N LEU A 184 26.23 -7.46 7.95
CA LEU A 184 27.36 -6.54 7.92
C LEU A 184 26.99 -5.18 7.29
N GLU A 185 26.21 -5.18 6.21
CA GLU A 185 25.80 -3.96 5.50
C GLU A 185 24.77 -3.14 6.27
N THR A 186 23.98 -3.76 7.14
CA THR A 186 23.01 -3.06 7.99
C THR A 186 23.66 -2.38 9.20
N GLY A 187 24.89 -2.78 9.57
CA GLY A 187 25.62 -2.22 10.70
C GLY A 187 25.10 -2.66 12.07
N LEU A 188 24.38 -3.78 12.13
CA LEU A 188 23.83 -4.32 13.38
C LEU A 188 24.93 -4.81 14.32
N GLN A 189 24.75 -4.54 15.61
CA GLN A 189 25.65 -4.89 16.69
C GLN A 189 24.98 -5.83 17.69
N SER A 190 25.81 -6.55 18.47
CA SER A 190 25.30 -7.46 19.49
C SER A 190 24.61 -6.65 20.59
N GLY A 191 23.37 -7.01 20.90
CA GLY A 191 22.51 -6.29 21.82
C GLY A 191 21.54 -5.32 21.14
N ASP A 192 21.61 -5.15 19.82
CA ASP A 192 20.62 -4.34 19.10
C ASP A 192 19.24 -4.98 19.17
N THR A 193 18.24 -4.11 19.38
CA THR A 193 16.83 -4.50 19.35
C THR A 193 16.22 -4.15 18.00
N LEU A 194 15.68 -5.17 17.33
CA LEU A 194 14.90 -5.06 16.11
C LEU A 194 13.42 -5.20 16.42
N SER A 195 12.59 -4.41 15.75
CA SER A 195 11.14 -4.59 15.80
C SER A 195 10.66 -5.35 14.57
N LEU A 196 10.03 -6.50 14.76
CA LEU A 196 9.35 -7.21 13.68
C LEU A 196 7.92 -6.69 13.57
N HIS A 197 7.67 -5.87 12.56
CA HIS A 197 6.35 -5.31 12.29
C HIS A 197 5.59 -6.19 11.30
N ILE A 198 4.41 -6.66 11.71
CA ILE A 198 3.53 -7.49 10.88
C ILE A 198 2.38 -6.60 10.44
N SER A 199 2.40 -6.18 9.17
CA SER A 199 1.29 -5.43 8.60
C SER A 199 0.13 -6.35 8.23
N ARG A 200 -1.09 -5.83 8.31
CA ARG A 200 -2.29 -6.57 7.88
C ARG A 200 -2.21 -6.83 6.38
N VAL A 201 -2.51 -8.07 5.97
CA VAL A 201 -2.61 -8.42 4.55
C VAL A 201 -3.78 -7.63 3.94
N GLN A 202 -3.50 -6.89 2.87
CA GLN A 202 -4.52 -6.15 2.10
C GLN A 202 -4.72 -6.83 0.76
N ILE A 203 -5.97 -7.08 0.36
CA ILE A 203 -6.30 -7.75 -0.90
C ILE A 203 -7.14 -6.79 -1.74
N GLN A 204 -6.82 -6.71 -3.03
CA GLN A 204 -7.57 -5.98 -4.03
C GLN A 204 -7.94 -6.88 -5.20
N ALA A 205 -9.10 -6.62 -5.79
CA ALA A 205 -9.65 -7.43 -6.88
C ALA A 205 -9.92 -6.56 -8.11
N SER A 206 -9.48 -7.03 -9.27
CA SER A 206 -9.92 -6.53 -10.57
C SER A 206 -11.15 -7.33 -11.05
N GLY A 207 -11.56 -7.16 -12.31
CA GLY A 207 -12.68 -7.91 -12.87
C GLY A 207 -12.47 -9.43 -12.88
N THR A 208 -11.22 -9.89 -12.99
CA THR A 208 -10.85 -11.31 -13.18
C THR A 208 -9.52 -11.72 -12.51
N ALA A 209 -8.87 -10.83 -11.76
CA ALA A 209 -7.62 -11.10 -11.07
C ALA A 209 -7.59 -10.48 -9.66
N PHE A 210 -6.63 -10.88 -8.86
CA PHE A 210 -6.42 -10.40 -7.49
C PHE A 210 -4.96 -10.04 -7.26
N ALA A 211 -4.74 -9.11 -6.34
CA ALA A 211 -3.42 -8.77 -5.82
C ALA A 211 -3.50 -8.61 -4.30
N ALA A 212 -2.50 -9.12 -3.58
CA ALA A 212 -2.39 -9.02 -2.14
C ALA A 212 -1.06 -8.38 -1.74
N ILE A 213 -1.11 -7.41 -0.83
CA ILE A 213 0.03 -6.90 -0.09
C ILE A 213 0.20 -7.80 1.14
N LEU A 214 1.34 -8.47 1.23
CA LEU A 214 1.71 -9.30 2.36
C LEU A 214 2.23 -8.43 3.53
N GLY A 215 2.29 -9.00 4.73
CA GLY A 215 2.70 -8.24 5.92
C GLY A 215 4.14 -7.72 5.91
N ASP A 216 4.97 -8.18 4.95
CA ASP A 216 6.32 -7.65 4.68
C ASP A 216 6.36 -6.63 3.53
N GLY A 217 5.21 -6.22 3.00
CA GLY A 217 5.07 -5.26 1.89
C GLY A 217 5.33 -5.85 0.50
N ALA A 218 5.54 -7.16 0.39
CA ALA A 218 5.64 -7.85 -0.90
C ALA A 218 4.25 -8.04 -1.52
N VAL A 219 4.19 -8.07 -2.86
CA VAL A 219 2.94 -8.29 -3.60
C VAL A 219 2.89 -9.68 -4.21
N VAL A 220 1.73 -10.33 -4.10
CA VAL A 220 1.40 -11.57 -4.80
C VAL A 220 0.12 -11.36 -5.58
N CYS A 221 0.06 -11.87 -6.81
CA CYS A 221 -1.14 -11.80 -7.64
C CYS A 221 -1.51 -13.17 -8.20
N TRP A 222 -2.79 -13.32 -8.54
CA TRP A 222 -3.33 -14.54 -9.13
C TRP A 222 -4.59 -14.24 -9.94
N GLY A 223 -4.95 -15.12 -10.88
CA GLY A 223 -6.12 -14.96 -11.76
C GLY A 223 -5.75 -14.82 -13.23
N ASP A 224 -6.57 -14.14 -14.03
CA ASP A 224 -6.28 -13.93 -15.46
C ASP A 224 -5.02 -13.06 -15.62
N THR A 225 -3.98 -13.62 -16.23
CA THR A 225 -2.69 -12.96 -16.45
C THR A 225 -2.84 -11.67 -17.26
N ARG A 226 -3.77 -11.63 -18.22
CA ARG A 226 -4.04 -10.42 -19.03
C ARG A 226 -4.68 -9.29 -18.22
N SER A 227 -5.28 -9.62 -17.08
CA SER A 227 -5.96 -8.65 -16.21
C SER A 227 -5.16 -8.35 -14.93
N GLY A 228 -3.85 -8.62 -14.93
CA GLY A 228 -2.94 -8.36 -13.82
C GLY A 228 -2.81 -9.51 -12.82
N GLY A 229 -3.23 -10.73 -13.20
CA GLY A 229 -3.02 -11.94 -12.40
C GLY A 229 -1.57 -12.45 -12.41
N ASP A 230 -0.67 -11.81 -13.16
CA ASP A 230 0.77 -12.04 -13.17
C ASP A 230 1.51 -10.70 -13.06
N SER A 231 2.36 -10.56 -12.04
CA SER A 231 3.20 -9.40 -11.75
C SER A 231 4.69 -9.71 -11.90
N SER A 232 5.06 -10.88 -12.43
CA SER A 232 6.45 -11.34 -12.54
C SER A 232 7.35 -10.32 -13.26
N ALA A 233 6.84 -9.65 -14.30
CA ALA A 233 7.55 -8.62 -15.06
C ALA A 233 7.91 -7.37 -14.24
N VAL A 234 7.18 -7.08 -13.16
CA VAL A 234 7.39 -5.90 -12.30
C VAL A 234 7.71 -6.29 -10.85
N GLN A 235 7.94 -7.58 -10.58
CA GLN A 235 8.09 -8.10 -9.22
C GLN A 235 9.24 -7.43 -8.47
N ASP A 236 10.36 -7.17 -9.14
CA ASP A 236 11.53 -6.49 -8.58
C ASP A 236 11.24 -5.03 -8.18
N GLN A 237 10.16 -4.44 -8.70
CA GLN A 237 9.71 -3.09 -8.37
C GLN A 237 8.65 -3.09 -7.25
N LEU A 238 7.96 -4.21 -7.01
CA LEU A 238 6.89 -4.35 -6.01
C LEU A 238 7.40 -4.65 -4.60
N ASN A 239 8.42 -3.89 -4.18
CA ASN A 239 8.98 -3.94 -2.83
C ASN A 239 8.44 -2.80 -1.98
N SER A 240 8.07 -3.11 -0.73
CA SER A 240 7.55 -2.14 0.24
C SER A 240 6.30 -1.39 -0.26
N VAL A 241 5.35 -2.13 -0.83
CA VAL A 241 4.07 -1.58 -1.30
C VAL A 241 3.18 -1.26 -0.11
N GLN A 242 2.57 -0.07 -0.11
CA GLN A 242 1.68 0.41 0.95
C GLN A 242 0.21 0.30 0.58
N GLN A 243 -0.12 0.51 -0.70
CA GLN A 243 -1.50 0.48 -1.19
C GLN A 243 -1.52 -0.06 -2.62
N ILE A 244 -2.55 -0.84 -2.94
CA ILE A 244 -2.87 -1.27 -4.29
C ILE A 244 -4.26 -0.74 -4.64
N GLN A 245 -4.46 -0.35 -5.90
CA GLN A 245 -5.75 -0.07 -6.48
C GLN A 245 -5.94 -0.84 -7.78
N ALA A 246 -7.18 -1.21 -8.08
CA ALA A 246 -7.52 -2.06 -9.21
C ALA A 246 -8.56 -1.39 -10.11
N SER A 247 -8.28 -1.39 -11.42
CA SER A 247 -9.30 -1.13 -12.46
C SER A 247 -9.96 -2.46 -12.86
N ARG A 248 -10.80 -2.49 -13.90
CA ARG A 248 -11.40 -3.77 -14.37
C ARG A 248 -10.37 -4.76 -14.91
N GLY A 249 -9.16 -4.34 -15.25
CA GLY A 249 -8.15 -5.23 -15.84
C GLY A 249 -6.69 -4.87 -15.57
N ALA A 250 -6.42 -3.94 -14.66
CA ALA A 250 -5.06 -3.55 -14.30
C ALA A 250 -4.98 -3.19 -12.82
N PHE A 251 -3.75 -3.09 -12.31
CA PHE A 251 -3.45 -2.68 -10.96
C PHE A 251 -2.41 -1.57 -10.94
N ALA A 252 -2.47 -0.75 -9.89
CA ALA A 252 -1.49 0.27 -9.57
C ALA A 252 -1.13 0.18 -8.09
N ALA A 253 0.17 0.08 -7.78
CA ALA A 253 0.71 0.02 -6.43
C ALA A 253 1.44 1.31 -6.08
N ILE A 254 1.15 1.86 -4.90
CA ILE A 254 1.92 2.94 -4.28
C ILE A 254 2.97 2.31 -3.38
N ARG A 255 4.23 2.61 -3.65
CA ARG A 255 5.39 2.16 -2.86
C ARG A 255 5.64 3.12 -1.69
N ALA A 256 6.39 2.65 -0.69
CA ALA A 256 6.71 3.44 0.49
C ALA A 256 7.53 4.72 0.22
N ASP A 257 8.21 4.79 -0.92
CA ASP A 257 8.91 5.99 -1.41
C ASP A 257 7.98 6.97 -2.16
N GLY A 258 6.68 6.65 -2.26
CA GLY A 258 5.68 7.45 -2.98
C GLY A 258 5.70 7.26 -4.49
N SER A 259 6.53 6.35 -5.03
CA SER A 259 6.49 6.00 -6.45
C SER A 259 5.36 5.02 -6.77
N VAL A 260 4.95 4.97 -8.05
CA VAL A 260 3.89 4.08 -8.52
C VAL A 260 4.42 3.02 -9.48
N VAL A 261 3.94 1.80 -9.31
CA VAL A 261 4.19 0.67 -10.23
C VAL A 261 2.84 0.15 -10.73
N THR A 262 2.70 -0.04 -12.04
CA THR A 262 1.47 -0.55 -12.66
C THR A 262 1.70 -1.86 -13.40
N TRP A 263 0.68 -2.71 -13.48
CA TRP A 263 0.72 -3.94 -14.27
C TRP A 263 -0.69 -4.40 -14.70
N GLY A 264 -0.74 -5.35 -15.63
CA GLY A 264 -1.99 -5.86 -16.22
C GLY A 264 -2.23 -5.33 -17.63
N ASP A 265 -3.50 -5.19 -18.00
CA ASP A 265 -3.89 -4.73 -19.35
C ASP A 265 -3.45 -3.28 -19.58
N ALA A 266 -2.54 -3.07 -20.54
CA ALA A 266 -1.98 -1.77 -20.88
C ALA A 266 -3.07 -0.74 -21.22
N GLU A 267 -4.09 -1.13 -21.98
CA GLU A 267 -5.18 -0.24 -22.40
C GLU A 267 -6.07 0.17 -21.21
N ARG A 268 -6.08 -0.63 -20.14
CA ARG A 268 -6.87 -0.38 -18.92
C ARG A 268 -6.03 0.24 -17.78
N GLY A 269 -4.88 0.82 -18.11
CA GLY A 269 -4.00 1.52 -17.19
C GLY A 269 -2.89 0.67 -16.58
N GLY A 270 -2.63 -0.53 -17.12
CA GLY A 270 -1.49 -1.37 -16.74
C GLY A 270 -0.14 -0.79 -17.19
N ASP A 271 -0.14 0.07 -18.20
CA ASP A 271 1.03 0.84 -18.64
C ASP A 271 0.91 2.31 -18.22
N SER A 272 1.85 2.76 -17.39
CA SER A 272 1.99 4.14 -16.92
C SER A 272 3.28 4.81 -17.41
N SER A 273 4.04 4.18 -18.31
CA SER A 273 5.35 4.64 -18.79
C SER A 273 5.34 6.09 -19.30
N ALA A 274 4.27 6.50 -19.98
CA ALA A 274 4.09 7.85 -20.51
C ALA A 274 4.00 8.95 -19.42
N VAL A 275 3.67 8.58 -18.19
CA VAL A 275 3.52 9.50 -17.05
C VAL A 275 4.41 9.14 -15.86
N GLN A 276 5.31 8.16 -16.01
CA GLN A 276 6.10 7.60 -14.91
C GLN A 276 6.93 8.66 -14.17
N ASP A 277 7.50 9.62 -14.90
CA ASP A 277 8.29 10.73 -14.32
C ASP A 277 7.44 11.66 -13.43
N GLN A 278 6.12 11.67 -13.63
CA GLN A 278 5.17 12.46 -12.83
C GLN A 278 4.60 11.67 -11.65
N LEU A 279 4.78 10.35 -11.58
CA LEU A 279 4.23 9.48 -10.53
C LEU A 279 5.21 9.34 -9.35
N GLN A 280 5.60 10.48 -8.79
CA GLN A 280 6.47 10.59 -7.62
C GLN A 280 5.73 11.32 -6.49
N ASN A 281 5.95 10.92 -5.25
CA ASN A 281 5.23 11.46 -4.09
C ASN A 281 3.71 11.33 -4.23
N VAL A 282 3.23 10.17 -4.70
CA VAL A 282 1.81 9.87 -4.82
C VAL A 282 1.25 9.53 -3.44
N ARG A 283 0.17 10.21 -3.06
CA ARG A 283 -0.52 10.03 -1.79
C ARG A 283 -1.67 9.02 -1.89
N GLN A 284 -2.41 9.06 -3.00
CA GLN A 284 -3.60 8.26 -3.21
C GLN A 284 -3.80 8.00 -4.70
N ILE A 285 -4.34 6.83 -5.04
CA ILE A 285 -4.78 6.49 -6.38
C ILE A 285 -6.26 6.14 -6.32
N GLU A 286 -7.00 6.57 -7.33
CA GLU A 286 -8.38 6.17 -7.57
C GLU A 286 -8.50 5.56 -8.97
N ALA A 287 -9.30 4.51 -9.09
CA ALA A 287 -9.48 3.77 -10.33
C ALA A 287 -10.91 3.93 -10.87
N SER A 288 -11.02 4.21 -12.17
CA SER A 288 -12.27 4.02 -12.92
C SER A 288 -12.31 2.60 -13.51
N GLY A 289 -13.27 2.34 -14.39
CA GLY A 289 -13.37 1.05 -15.07
C GLY A 289 -12.13 0.68 -15.91
N SER A 290 -11.37 1.65 -16.42
CA SER A 290 -10.20 1.39 -17.29
C SER A 290 -9.14 2.50 -17.26
N ALA A 291 -9.14 3.33 -16.22
CA ALA A 291 -8.17 4.41 -16.04
C ALA A 291 -7.88 4.62 -14.55
N PHE A 292 -6.81 5.37 -14.26
CA PHE A 292 -6.41 5.74 -12.92
C PHE A 292 -6.18 7.25 -12.82
N ALA A 293 -6.38 7.77 -11.61
CA ALA A 293 -6.04 9.12 -11.23
C ALA A 293 -5.25 9.09 -9.91
N ALA A 294 -4.02 9.61 -9.92
CA ALA A 294 -3.17 9.74 -8.75
C ALA A 294 -3.23 11.17 -8.22
N ILE A 295 -3.42 11.33 -6.90
CA ILE A 295 -3.26 12.58 -6.17
C ILE A 295 -1.85 12.61 -5.59
N LEU A 296 -1.07 13.63 -5.95
CA LEU A 296 0.27 13.85 -5.43
C LEU A 296 0.23 14.56 -4.07
N VAL A 297 1.33 14.51 -3.32
CA VAL A 297 1.47 15.21 -2.02
C VAL A 297 1.26 16.72 -2.14
N ASP A 298 1.58 17.32 -3.29
CA ASP A 298 1.33 18.75 -3.57
C ASP A 298 -0.13 19.07 -3.95
N GLY A 299 -1.00 18.05 -4.00
CA GLY A 299 -2.41 18.17 -4.36
C GLY A 299 -2.67 18.29 -5.86
N SER A 300 -1.66 18.10 -6.72
CA SER A 300 -1.85 17.96 -8.17
C SER A 300 -2.33 16.55 -8.54
N VAL A 301 -2.84 16.38 -9.76
CA VAL A 301 -3.40 15.11 -10.24
C VAL A 301 -2.74 14.67 -11.55
N VAL A 302 -2.37 13.39 -11.61
CA VAL A 302 -1.85 12.72 -12.80
C VAL A 302 -2.78 11.57 -13.16
N THR A 303 -3.17 11.46 -14.44
CA THR A 303 -4.08 10.42 -14.91
C THR A 303 -3.45 9.60 -16.03
N TRP A 304 -3.82 8.32 -16.13
CA TRP A 304 -3.41 7.43 -17.22
C TRP A 304 -4.44 6.33 -17.48
N GLY A 305 -4.24 5.56 -18.54
CA GLY A 305 -5.15 4.54 -19.04
C GLY A 305 -6.09 5.05 -20.15
N THR A 306 -7.22 4.39 -20.36
CA THR A 306 -8.13 4.73 -21.48
C THR A 306 -8.64 6.17 -21.36
N ALA A 307 -8.37 7.01 -22.36
CA ALA A 307 -8.78 8.42 -22.37
C ALA A 307 -10.30 8.60 -22.19
N GLY A 308 -11.11 7.78 -22.88
CA GLY A 308 -12.57 7.79 -22.77
C GLY A 308 -13.13 7.31 -21.41
N CYS A 309 -12.28 6.79 -20.53
CA CYS A 309 -12.62 6.40 -19.17
C CYS A 309 -12.01 7.34 -18.10
N GLY A 310 -11.55 8.52 -18.52
CA GLY A 310 -10.95 9.52 -17.63
C GLY A 310 -9.42 9.45 -17.51
N GLY A 311 -8.75 8.63 -18.34
CA GLY A 311 -7.28 8.53 -18.36
C GLY A 311 -6.56 9.77 -18.91
N ASN A 312 -7.29 10.78 -19.38
CA ASN A 312 -6.74 12.05 -19.85
C ASN A 312 -7.45 13.23 -19.16
N SER A 313 -6.71 13.94 -18.30
CA SER A 313 -7.16 15.14 -17.60
C SER A 313 -6.56 16.45 -18.14
N VAL A 314 -5.86 16.43 -19.29
CA VAL A 314 -5.11 17.59 -19.81
C VAL A 314 -5.98 18.84 -19.94
N ALA A 315 -7.23 18.70 -20.39
CA ALA A 315 -8.18 19.80 -20.55
C ALA A 315 -8.53 20.52 -19.24
N VAL A 316 -8.47 19.82 -18.10
CA VAL A 316 -8.82 20.35 -16.77
C VAL A 316 -7.62 20.47 -15.84
N ARG A 317 -6.40 20.14 -16.31
CA ARG A 317 -5.16 20.13 -15.51
C ARG A 317 -4.91 21.44 -14.77
N GLY A 318 -5.23 22.58 -15.38
CA GLY A 318 -5.08 23.90 -14.76
C GLY A 318 -5.98 24.14 -13.55
N GLN A 319 -7.09 23.40 -13.45
CA GLN A 319 -8.09 23.49 -12.37
C GLN A 319 -7.81 22.48 -11.25
N LEU A 320 -7.13 21.36 -11.52
CA LEU A 320 -6.82 20.30 -10.56
C LEU A 320 -5.64 20.70 -9.64
N LYS A 321 -5.87 21.66 -8.76
CA LYS A 321 -4.92 22.15 -7.76
C LYS A 321 -5.49 21.95 -6.36
N ASN A 322 -4.65 21.57 -5.40
CA ASN A 322 -5.06 21.30 -4.02
C ASN A 322 -6.20 20.27 -3.92
N VAL A 323 -6.18 19.24 -4.76
CA VAL A 323 -7.19 18.19 -4.78
C VAL A 323 -7.14 17.41 -3.46
N GLN A 324 -8.29 17.29 -2.80
CA GLN A 324 -8.41 16.59 -1.53
C GLN A 324 -8.87 15.14 -1.72
N GLN A 325 -9.84 14.93 -2.60
CA GLN A 325 -10.45 13.63 -2.85
C GLN A 325 -10.81 13.50 -4.32
N ILE A 326 -10.68 12.28 -4.85
CA ILE A 326 -11.20 11.90 -6.16
C ILE A 326 -12.25 10.80 -5.96
N THR A 327 -13.29 10.80 -6.78
CA THR A 327 -14.29 9.75 -6.85
C THR A 327 -14.55 9.40 -8.30
N ALA A 328 -14.70 8.11 -8.59
CA ALA A 328 -14.81 7.60 -9.96
C ALA A 328 -16.15 6.90 -10.22
N THR A 329 -16.68 7.08 -11.43
CA THR A 329 -17.66 6.17 -12.04
C THR A 329 -16.90 5.16 -12.92
N ALA A 330 -17.60 4.31 -13.67
CA ALA A 330 -16.95 3.40 -14.61
C ALA A 330 -16.11 4.11 -15.69
N LYS A 331 -16.39 5.38 -16.02
CA LYS A 331 -15.73 6.09 -17.14
C LYS A 331 -15.36 7.55 -16.88
N SER A 332 -15.56 8.06 -15.66
CA SER A 332 -15.33 9.47 -15.34
C SER A 332 -14.86 9.64 -13.91
N PHE A 333 -14.30 10.80 -13.63
CA PHE A 333 -13.84 11.20 -12.30
C PHE A 333 -14.42 12.56 -11.91
N ALA A 334 -14.60 12.74 -10.61
CA ALA A 334 -14.89 14.00 -9.96
C ALA A 334 -13.89 14.23 -8.84
N ALA A 335 -13.26 15.40 -8.81
CA ALA A 335 -12.33 15.81 -7.78
C ALA A 335 -12.93 16.92 -6.92
N ILE A 336 -12.81 16.79 -5.60
CA ILE A 336 -13.10 17.86 -4.63
C ILE A 336 -11.79 18.60 -4.38
N LEU A 337 -11.79 19.92 -4.61
CA LEU A 337 -10.65 20.79 -4.36
C LEU A 337 -10.62 21.28 -2.91
N GLY A 338 -9.49 21.83 -2.47
CA GLY A 338 -9.32 22.34 -1.10
C GLY A 338 -10.22 23.52 -0.74
N ASP A 339 -10.82 24.20 -1.71
CA ASP A 339 -11.83 25.25 -1.52
C ASP A 339 -13.28 24.71 -1.52
N GLY A 340 -13.45 23.39 -1.66
CA GLY A 340 -14.75 22.74 -1.72
C GLY A 340 -15.43 22.80 -3.09
N SER A 341 -14.80 23.35 -4.12
CA SER A 341 -15.29 23.27 -5.49
C SER A 341 -15.03 21.90 -6.12
N VAL A 342 -15.74 21.59 -7.22
CA VAL A 342 -15.64 20.31 -7.92
C VAL A 342 -15.17 20.48 -9.35
N VAL A 343 -14.24 19.62 -9.77
CA VAL A 343 -13.78 19.50 -11.16
C VAL A 343 -14.05 18.09 -11.66
N THR A 344 -14.65 17.96 -12.84
CA THR A 344 -14.99 16.66 -13.44
C THR A 344 -14.28 16.46 -14.78
N TRP A 345 -13.98 15.21 -15.12
CA TRP A 345 -13.44 14.84 -16.43
C TRP A 345 -13.75 13.38 -16.79
N GLY A 346 -13.54 13.01 -18.05
CA GLY A 346 -13.86 11.69 -18.60
C GLY A 346 -15.07 11.73 -19.53
N ALA A 347 -15.80 10.62 -19.63
CA ALA A 347 -16.96 10.55 -20.51
C ALA A 347 -18.11 11.42 -20.00
N ALA A 348 -18.58 12.37 -20.82
CA ALA A 348 -19.68 13.26 -20.47
C ALA A 348 -20.96 12.50 -20.07
N ALA A 349 -21.30 11.44 -20.81
CA ALA A 349 -22.45 10.57 -20.51
C ALA A 349 -22.34 9.80 -19.19
N PHE A 350 -21.16 9.77 -18.56
CA PHE A 350 -20.90 9.11 -17.28
C PHE A 350 -20.51 10.12 -16.18
N GLY A 351 -20.93 11.37 -16.32
CA GLY A 351 -20.69 12.43 -15.33
C GLY A 351 -19.35 13.14 -15.45
N GLY A 352 -18.63 12.96 -16.57
CA GLY A 352 -17.37 13.66 -16.84
C GLY A 352 -17.54 15.14 -17.25
N ASN A 353 -18.76 15.66 -17.22
CA ASN A 353 -19.07 17.06 -17.47
C ASN A 353 -20.12 17.56 -16.46
N SER A 354 -19.69 18.40 -15.52
CA SER A 354 -20.54 19.04 -14.50
C SER A 354 -20.93 20.49 -14.83
N SER A 355 -20.62 20.99 -16.03
CA SER A 355 -20.79 22.42 -16.39
C SER A 355 -22.20 22.96 -16.14
N ALA A 356 -23.24 22.15 -16.35
CA ALA A 356 -24.64 22.54 -16.14
C ALA A 356 -24.98 22.83 -14.66
N VAL A 357 -24.26 22.22 -13.73
CA VAL A 357 -24.48 22.35 -12.28
C VAL A 357 -23.29 23.00 -11.56
N GLN A 358 -22.30 23.50 -12.31
CA GLN A 358 -21.04 23.99 -11.74
C GLN A 358 -21.24 25.09 -10.70
N GLY A 359 -22.19 26.00 -10.93
CA GLY A 359 -22.51 27.08 -9.99
C GLY A 359 -23.24 26.63 -8.72
N GLN A 360 -23.61 25.35 -8.61
CA GLN A 360 -24.19 24.76 -7.41
C GLN A 360 -23.16 23.91 -6.63
N LEU A 361 -22.04 23.55 -7.24
CA LEU A 361 -21.00 22.69 -6.65
C LEU A 361 -19.98 23.52 -5.86
N GLU A 362 -20.49 24.25 -4.87
CA GLU A 362 -19.70 25.06 -3.93
C GLU A 362 -19.77 24.45 -2.53
N ASN A 363 -18.66 24.49 -1.79
CA ASN A 363 -18.57 23.92 -0.44
C ASN A 363 -18.97 22.43 -0.35
N VAL A 364 -18.61 21.64 -1.37
CA VAL A 364 -18.90 20.20 -1.41
C VAL A 364 -18.12 19.47 -0.33
N LYS A 365 -18.82 18.69 0.49
CA LYS A 365 -18.23 17.89 1.58
C LYS A 365 -17.90 16.48 1.14
N GLN A 366 -18.76 15.88 0.32
CA GLN A 366 -18.64 14.49 -0.11
C GLN A 366 -19.28 14.31 -1.49
N ILE A 367 -18.69 13.45 -2.30
CA ILE A 367 -19.27 12.97 -3.56
C ILE A 367 -19.46 11.46 -3.45
N GLN A 368 -20.66 10.99 -3.82
CA GLN A 368 -20.94 9.58 -4.03
C GLN A 368 -21.15 9.34 -5.53
N ALA A 369 -20.52 8.31 -6.07
CA ALA A 369 -20.71 7.89 -7.46
C ALA A 369 -21.51 6.60 -7.55
N SER A 370 -22.32 6.46 -8.59
CA SER A 370 -22.83 5.18 -9.06
C SER A 370 -21.86 4.59 -10.09
N ARG A 371 -21.75 3.26 -10.14
CA ARG A 371 -20.82 2.60 -11.08
C ARG A 371 -21.11 3.00 -12.52
N ASP A 372 -22.38 3.13 -12.90
CA ASP A 372 -22.78 3.31 -14.29
C ASP A 372 -22.85 4.75 -14.77
N GLY A 373 -22.40 5.74 -13.99
CA GLY A 373 -22.08 7.06 -14.54
C GLY A 373 -22.85 8.27 -13.99
N ALA A 374 -23.37 8.19 -12.78
CA ALA A 374 -23.94 9.35 -12.10
C ALA A 374 -23.17 9.69 -10.82
N PHE A 375 -23.24 10.95 -10.41
CA PHE A 375 -22.66 11.47 -9.18
C PHE A 375 -23.72 12.23 -8.38
N ALA A 376 -23.58 12.18 -7.06
CA ALA A 376 -24.36 12.96 -6.11
C ALA A 376 -23.39 13.61 -5.09
N ALA A 377 -23.39 14.93 -5.02
CA ALA A 377 -22.60 15.71 -4.06
C ALA A 377 -23.46 16.15 -2.89
N ILE A 378 -22.96 15.99 -1.67
CA ILE A 378 -23.51 16.58 -0.45
C ILE A 378 -22.79 17.91 -0.21
N LEU A 379 -23.54 19.01 -0.18
CA LEU A 379 -23.00 20.35 0.05
C LEU A 379 -22.82 20.64 1.54
N GLY A 380 -22.15 21.76 1.83
CA GLY A 380 -21.87 22.22 3.19
C GLY A 380 -23.11 22.40 4.07
N ASP A 381 -24.23 22.77 3.46
CA ASP A 381 -25.54 22.97 4.09
C ASP A 381 -26.40 21.69 4.17
N GLY A 382 -25.89 20.56 3.67
CA GLY A 382 -26.60 19.28 3.63
C GLY A 382 -27.61 19.15 2.49
N SER A 383 -27.65 20.08 1.53
CA SER A 383 -28.36 19.88 0.27
C SER A 383 -27.59 18.96 -0.68
N VAL A 384 -28.26 18.43 -1.70
CA VAL A 384 -27.68 17.50 -2.68
C VAL A 384 -27.75 18.05 -4.09
N VAL A 385 -26.65 17.93 -4.83
CA VAL A 385 -26.57 18.25 -6.26
C VAL A 385 -26.17 16.98 -7.01
N THR A 386 -26.90 16.63 -8.07
CA THR A 386 -26.62 15.45 -8.90
C THR A 386 -26.24 15.83 -10.33
N TRP A 387 -25.45 14.99 -10.98
CA TRP A 387 -25.13 15.12 -12.40
C TRP A 387 -24.68 13.77 -13.00
N GLY A 388 -24.63 13.70 -14.33
CA GLY A 388 -24.21 12.51 -15.08
C GLY A 388 -25.37 11.89 -15.85
N ASP A 389 -25.40 10.57 -15.95
CA ASP A 389 -26.47 9.85 -16.65
C ASP A 389 -27.81 10.08 -15.93
N VAL A 390 -28.73 10.75 -16.63
CA VAL A 390 -30.06 11.17 -16.14
C VAL A 390 -30.86 9.98 -15.61
N GLU A 391 -30.91 8.87 -16.37
CA GLU A 391 -31.73 7.71 -16.01
C GLU A 391 -31.14 6.97 -14.79
N ARG A 392 -29.82 7.06 -14.59
CA ARG A 392 -29.08 6.35 -13.53
C ARG A 392 -28.86 7.18 -12.27
N GLY A 393 -29.67 8.23 -12.08
CA GLY A 393 -29.68 9.07 -10.88
C GLY A 393 -28.86 10.36 -10.99
N GLY A 394 -28.41 10.72 -12.19
CA GLY A 394 -27.80 12.02 -12.48
C GLY A 394 -28.81 13.17 -12.55
N ASP A 395 -30.11 12.88 -12.49
CA ASP A 395 -31.18 13.84 -12.29
C ASP A 395 -31.98 13.49 -11.02
N SER A 396 -31.93 14.38 -10.02
CA SER A 396 -32.69 14.29 -8.77
C SER A 396 -33.86 15.27 -8.69
N SER A 397 -34.23 15.94 -9.78
CA SER A 397 -35.25 17.00 -9.79
C SER A 397 -36.59 16.57 -9.20
N ALA A 398 -37.01 15.33 -9.45
CA ALA A 398 -38.25 14.75 -8.92
C ALA A 398 -38.30 14.64 -7.38
N VAL A 399 -37.14 14.59 -6.73
CA VAL A 399 -37.02 14.44 -5.27
C VAL A 399 -36.22 15.58 -4.62
N GLN A 400 -35.86 16.62 -5.38
CA GLN A 400 -34.96 17.68 -4.95
C GLN A 400 -35.46 18.41 -3.70
N ASP A 401 -36.77 18.62 -3.58
CA ASP A 401 -37.38 19.28 -2.41
C ASP A 401 -37.22 18.50 -1.11
N GLN A 402 -37.00 17.17 -1.20
CA GLN A 402 -36.79 16.27 -0.08
C GLN A 402 -35.31 16.14 0.29
N LEU A 403 -34.36 16.47 -0.60
CA LEU A 403 -32.92 16.31 -0.38
C LEU A 403 -32.32 17.49 0.40
N LYS A 404 -32.79 17.67 1.64
CA LYS A 404 -32.34 18.71 2.58
C LYS A 404 -31.85 18.06 3.87
N ASN A 405 -30.78 18.59 4.46
CA ASN A 405 -30.13 18.02 5.64
C ASN A 405 -29.75 16.54 5.44
N VAL A 406 -29.20 16.21 4.28
CA VAL A 406 -28.70 14.87 3.97
C VAL A 406 -27.41 14.64 4.73
N GLN A 407 -27.36 13.52 5.45
CA GLN A 407 -26.20 13.10 6.24
C GLN A 407 -25.29 12.17 5.45
N GLN A 408 -25.86 11.24 4.68
CA GLN A 408 -25.12 10.23 3.96
C GLN A 408 -25.86 9.85 2.68
N ILE A 409 -25.12 9.56 1.61
CA ILE A 409 -25.65 8.97 0.38
C ILE A 409 -24.97 7.62 0.16
N GLN A 410 -25.73 6.64 -0.29
CA GLN A 410 -25.25 5.35 -0.77
C GLN A 410 -25.72 5.14 -2.21
N ALA A 411 -24.92 4.43 -3.00
CA ALA A 411 -25.23 4.16 -4.41
C ALA A 411 -25.17 2.66 -4.71
N THR A 412 -26.07 2.20 -5.57
CA THR A 412 -25.94 0.95 -6.33
C THR A 412 -25.27 1.27 -7.67
N ASP A 413 -25.24 0.33 -8.61
CA ASP A 413 -24.67 0.60 -9.93
C ASP A 413 -25.44 1.69 -10.69
N SER A 414 -26.74 1.89 -10.45
CA SER A 414 -27.60 2.81 -11.20
C SER A 414 -28.69 3.54 -10.37
N ALA A 415 -28.58 3.57 -9.04
CA ALA A 415 -29.52 4.28 -8.16
C ALA A 415 -28.84 4.80 -6.89
N PHE A 416 -29.51 5.71 -6.19
CA PHE A 416 -29.03 6.33 -4.95
C PHE A 416 -30.09 6.26 -3.85
N ALA A 417 -29.61 6.21 -2.61
CA ALA A 417 -30.39 6.36 -1.40
C ALA A 417 -29.70 7.34 -0.45
N ALA A 418 -30.40 8.39 -0.04
CA ALA A 418 -29.94 9.38 0.93
C ALA A 418 -30.59 9.14 2.29
N ILE A 419 -29.79 9.21 3.36
CA ILE A 419 -30.25 9.26 4.75
C ILE A 419 -30.23 10.72 5.19
N LEU A 420 -31.37 11.23 5.63
CA LEU A 420 -31.52 12.58 6.16
C LEU A 420 -31.20 12.59 7.67
N CYS A 421 -30.90 13.78 8.22
CA CYS A 421 -30.63 13.95 9.65
C CYS A 421 -31.77 13.51 10.58
N ASP A 422 -33.01 13.41 10.08
CA ASP A 422 -34.16 12.88 10.82
C ASP A 422 -34.30 11.35 10.72
N GLY A 423 -33.38 10.68 10.03
CA GLY A 423 -33.37 9.24 9.80
C GLY A 423 -34.38 8.78 8.74
N SER A 424 -35.01 9.68 7.99
CA SER A 424 -35.79 9.32 6.80
C SER A 424 -34.89 9.03 5.60
N VAL A 425 -35.44 8.31 4.62
CA VAL A 425 -34.71 7.90 3.41
C VAL A 425 -35.39 8.43 2.17
N VAL A 426 -34.60 8.98 1.25
CA VAL A 426 -35.03 9.42 -0.08
C VAL A 426 -34.24 8.63 -1.13
N THR A 427 -34.92 8.07 -2.11
CA THR A 427 -34.31 7.27 -3.19
C THR A 427 -34.61 7.86 -4.56
N TRP A 428 -33.67 7.69 -5.50
CA TRP A 428 -33.83 8.11 -6.90
C TRP A 428 -32.93 7.30 -7.84
N GLY A 429 -33.16 7.43 -9.16
CA GLY A 429 -32.52 6.64 -10.21
C GLY A 429 -33.38 5.47 -10.67
N ILE A 430 -32.77 4.41 -11.22
CA ILE A 430 -33.52 3.30 -11.80
C ILE A 430 -34.23 2.50 -10.69
N GLY A 431 -35.56 2.41 -10.76
CA GLY A 431 -36.37 1.68 -9.77
C GLY A 431 -35.96 0.22 -9.55
N TYR A 432 -35.60 -0.50 -10.63
CA TYR A 432 -35.10 -1.89 -10.55
C TYR A 432 -33.80 -2.01 -9.73
N TYR A 433 -32.99 -0.95 -9.67
CA TYR A 433 -31.74 -0.88 -8.92
C TYR A 433 -31.92 -0.28 -7.51
N GLY A 434 -33.17 -0.13 -7.05
CA GLY A 434 -33.49 0.43 -5.74
C GLY A 434 -33.74 1.95 -5.74
N GLY A 435 -33.85 2.58 -6.91
CA GLY A 435 -34.18 4.01 -7.04
C GLY A 435 -35.63 4.36 -6.73
N ASN A 436 -36.44 3.38 -6.29
CA ASN A 436 -37.80 3.60 -5.82
C ASN A 436 -38.06 2.75 -4.56
N SER A 437 -38.17 3.41 -3.41
CA SER A 437 -38.51 2.83 -2.10
C SER A 437 -39.94 3.13 -1.65
N SER A 438 -40.84 3.54 -2.55
CA SER A 438 -42.16 4.06 -2.18
C SER A 438 -43.02 3.04 -1.42
N LYS A 439 -42.82 1.74 -1.66
CA LYS A 439 -43.55 0.66 -0.97
C LYS A 439 -43.06 0.46 0.46
N GLU A 440 -41.80 0.74 0.71
CA GLU A 440 -41.10 0.55 1.98
C GLU A 440 -41.03 1.84 2.80
N GLN A 441 -41.44 2.99 2.24
CA GLN A 441 -41.34 4.31 2.88
C GLN A 441 -41.99 4.38 4.27
N GLY A 442 -43.06 3.61 4.50
CA GLY A 442 -43.70 3.52 5.82
C GLY A 442 -42.80 2.92 6.90
N GLN A 443 -41.89 2.03 6.51
CA GLN A 443 -40.95 1.31 7.38
C GLN A 443 -39.60 2.03 7.50
N LEU A 444 -39.16 2.79 6.49
CA LEU A 444 -37.88 3.50 6.48
C LEU A 444 -37.88 4.75 7.38
N ARG A 445 -37.92 4.54 8.71
CA ARG A 445 -37.89 5.58 9.74
C ARG A 445 -36.74 5.32 10.70
N ASN A 446 -36.07 6.39 11.16
CA ASN A 446 -34.91 6.30 12.07
C ASN A 446 -33.80 5.37 11.53
N VAL A 447 -33.58 5.41 10.21
CA VAL A 447 -32.52 4.64 9.55
C VAL A 447 -31.17 5.16 10.02
N GLN A 448 -30.31 4.24 10.45
CA GLN A 448 -28.96 4.55 10.96
C GLN A 448 -27.88 4.29 9.90
N GLN A 449 -28.09 3.26 9.08
CA GLN A 449 -27.12 2.85 8.07
C GLN A 449 -27.84 2.24 6.87
N ILE A 450 -27.34 2.52 5.67
CA ILE A 450 -27.70 1.83 4.43
C ILE A 450 -26.47 1.13 3.89
N THR A 451 -26.63 -0.11 3.43
CA THR A 451 -25.62 -0.87 2.70
C THR A 451 -26.19 -1.26 1.34
N ALA A 452 -25.40 -1.17 0.27
CA ALA A 452 -25.82 -1.48 -1.09
C ALA A 452 -25.09 -2.73 -1.65
N THR A 453 -25.80 -3.55 -2.41
CA THR A 453 -25.21 -4.45 -3.42
C THR A 453 -25.12 -3.72 -4.76
N VAL A 454 -24.83 -4.42 -5.85
CA VAL A 454 -24.86 -3.86 -7.21
C VAL A 454 -26.24 -3.26 -7.57
N SER A 455 -27.35 -3.74 -7.00
CA SER A 455 -28.69 -3.31 -7.43
C SER A 455 -29.78 -3.39 -6.36
N ALA A 456 -29.40 -3.53 -5.09
CA ALA A 456 -30.34 -3.53 -3.97
C ALA A 456 -29.74 -2.82 -2.76
N PHE A 457 -30.61 -2.41 -1.85
CA PHE A 457 -30.24 -1.75 -0.59
C PHE A 457 -30.80 -2.52 0.61
N ALA A 458 -30.08 -2.45 1.71
CA ALA A 458 -30.51 -2.89 3.03
C ALA A 458 -30.24 -1.79 4.05
N ALA A 459 -31.30 -1.33 4.73
CA ALA A 459 -31.24 -0.33 5.79
C ALA A 459 -31.32 -0.98 7.16
N ILE A 460 -30.46 -0.56 8.08
CA ILE A 460 -30.54 -0.87 9.52
C ILE A 460 -31.23 0.29 10.22
N LEU A 461 -32.31 0.00 10.94
CA LEU A 461 -33.07 0.97 11.73
C LEU A 461 -32.50 1.08 13.14
N ALA A 462 -32.85 2.15 13.85
CA ALA A 462 -32.38 2.38 15.23
C ALA A 462 -32.82 1.29 16.23
N ASP A 463 -33.88 0.54 15.93
CA ASP A 463 -34.33 -0.62 16.73
C ASP A 463 -33.61 -1.93 16.36
N GLY A 464 -32.66 -1.87 15.42
CA GLY A 464 -31.92 -3.03 14.92
C GLY A 464 -32.71 -3.92 13.96
N SER A 465 -33.89 -3.51 13.50
CA SER A 465 -34.59 -4.16 12.39
C SER A 465 -33.98 -3.77 11.04
N VAL A 466 -34.29 -4.56 10.00
CA VAL A 466 -33.76 -4.36 8.65
C VAL A 466 -34.89 -4.22 7.63
N VAL A 467 -34.75 -3.25 6.73
CA VAL A 467 -35.65 -3.06 5.58
C VAL A 467 -34.82 -3.18 4.30
N THR A 468 -35.30 -3.95 3.32
CA THR A 468 -34.61 -4.18 2.04
C THR A 468 -35.48 -3.75 0.87
N TRP A 469 -34.85 -3.26 -0.20
CA TRP A 469 -35.54 -2.89 -1.44
C TRP A 469 -34.58 -2.95 -2.65
N GLY A 470 -35.14 -2.91 -3.86
CA GLY A 470 -34.41 -3.04 -5.13
C GLY A 470 -34.60 -4.39 -5.81
N ASP A 471 -33.60 -4.88 -6.53
CA ASP A 471 -33.69 -6.16 -7.25
C ASP A 471 -33.86 -7.33 -6.26
N LEU A 472 -35.02 -8.00 -6.36
CA LEU A 472 -35.41 -9.12 -5.51
C LEU A 472 -34.37 -10.25 -5.49
N ARG A 473 -33.74 -10.55 -6.64
CA ARG A 473 -32.76 -11.65 -6.75
C ARG A 473 -31.38 -11.27 -6.24
N ARG A 474 -31.13 -9.98 -6.02
CA ARG A 474 -29.81 -9.44 -5.63
C ARG A 474 -29.82 -8.81 -4.24
N GLY A 475 -30.72 -9.30 -3.38
CA GLY A 475 -30.81 -8.90 -1.97
C GLY A 475 -31.90 -7.89 -1.65
N GLY A 476 -32.68 -7.43 -2.64
CA GLY A 476 -33.78 -6.47 -2.45
C GLY A 476 -35.03 -7.06 -1.80
N HIS A 477 -35.02 -8.36 -1.46
CA HIS A 477 -36.08 -9.02 -0.73
C HIS A 477 -35.52 -9.92 0.38
N SER A 478 -35.79 -9.54 1.63
CA SER A 478 -35.42 -10.32 2.82
C SER A 478 -36.57 -11.13 3.41
N GLY A 479 -37.73 -11.25 2.73
CA GLY A 479 -38.95 -11.81 3.29
C GLY A 479 -38.80 -13.20 3.93
N ALA A 480 -38.01 -14.09 3.31
CA ALA A 480 -37.74 -15.43 3.83
C ALA A 480 -37.01 -15.42 5.19
N VAL A 481 -36.15 -14.44 5.43
CA VAL A 481 -35.30 -14.32 6.62
C VAL A 481 -35.70 -13.15 7.54
N GLN A 482 -36.75 -12.40 7.20
CA GLN A 482 -37.14 -11.17 7.89
C GLN A 482 -37.39 -11.39 9.39
N HIS A 483 -37.92 -12.55 9.76
CA HIS A 483 -38.18 -12.91 11.15
C HIS A 483 -36.90 -13.09 11.99
N GLN A 484 -35.76 -13.32 11.34
CA GLN A 484 -34.43 -13.51 11.95
C GLN A 484 -33.64 -12.20 12.05
N LEU A 485 -33.99 -11.18 11.25
CA LEU A 485 -33.29 -9.88 11.19
C LEU A 485 -33.72 -8.94 12.33
N LYS A 486 -33.38 -9.31 13.57
CA LYS A 486 -33.68 -8.54 14.79
C LYS A 486 -32.41 -8.23 15.57
N ASN A 487 -32.25 -6.99 16.06
CA ASN A 487 -31.03 -6.55 16.73
C ASN A 487 -29.78 -6.71 15.83
N VAL A 488 -29.92 -6.40 14.54
CA VAL A 488 -28.80 -6.40 13.59
C VAL A 488 -27.83 -5.29 13.96
N LYS A 489 -26.55 -5.65 14.16
CA LYS A 489 -25.48 -4.70 14.45
C LYS A 489 -24.83 -4.17 13.18
N GLN A 490 -24.68 -5.03 12.18
CA GLN A 490 -23.93 -4.70 10.97
C GLN A 490 -24.41 -5.52 9.78
N ILE A 491 -24.43 -4.89 8.60
CA ILE A 491 -24.66 -5.55 7.31
C ILE A 491 -23.41 -5.40 6.44
N ARG A 492 -23.05 -6.48 5.75
CA ARG A 492 -22.04 -6.51 4.69
C ARG A 492 -22.67 -7.00 3.40
N ALA A 493 -22.23 -6.46 2.27
CA ALA A 493 -22.75 -6.81 0.95
C ALA A 493 -21.65 -7.44 0.09
N SER A 494 -21.98 -8.54 -0.58
CA SER A 494 -21.24 -9.01 -1.74
C SER A 494 -21.75 -8.30 -3.00
N GLY A 495 -21.36 -8.77 -4.18
CA GLY A 495 -21.90 -8.24 -5.42
C GLY A 495 -23.43 -8.30 -5.49
N PHE A 496 -24.05 -9.41 -5.05
CA PHE A 496 -25.50 -9.68 -5.20
C PHE A 496 -26.18 -10.25 -3.93
N ALA A 497 -25.49 -10.31 -2.80
CA ALA A 497 -26.04 -10.85 -1.55
C ALA A 497 -25.65 -9.99 -0.35
N PHE A 498 -26.33 -10.21 0.77
CA PHE A 498 -26.07 -9.56 2.04
C PHE A 498 -25.83 -10.59 3.14
N ALA A 499 -25.00 -10.21 4.11
CA ALA A 499 -24.78 -10.93 5.36
C ALA A 499 -24.91 -9.95 6.54
N ALA A 500 -25.84 -10.24 7.45
CA ALA A 500 -26.07 -9.47 8.66
C ALA A 500 -25.45 -10.18 9.88
N ILE A 501 -24.74 -9.43 10.71
CA ILE A 501 -24.26 -9.85 12.03
C ILE A 501 -25.27 -9.36 13.06
N LEU A 502 -25.87 -10.30 13.79
CA LEU A 502 -26.84 -10.04 14.86
C LEU A 502 -26.12 -9.71 16.18
N ALA A 503 -26.85 -9.15 17.14
CA ALA A 503 -26.28 -8.73 18.41
C ALA A 503 -25.64 -9.87 19.23
N ASP A 504 -26.14 -11.09 19.05
CA ASP A 504 -25.64 -12.33 19.64
C ASP A 504 -24.45 -12.96 18.88
N GLY A 505 -23.99 -12.32 17.80
CA GLY A 505 -22.88 -12.79 16.97
C GLY A 505 -23.27 -13.90 15.97
N SER A 506 -24.56 -14.22 15.83
CA SER A 506 -25.03 -15.09 14.74
C SER A 506 -25.13 -14.31 13.42
N VAL A 507 -25.14 -15.05 12.30
CA VAL A 507 -25.18 -14.48 10.96
C VAL A 507 -26.41 -14.94 10.19
N VAL A 508 -27.05 -13.99 9.52
CA VAL A 508 -28.18 -14.23 8.61
C VAL A 508 -27.80 -13.71 7.23
N THR A 509 -27.99 -14.53 6.20
CA THR A 509 -27.67 -14.20 4.80
C THR A 509 -28.92 -14.21 3.94
N TRP A 510 -28.91 -13.42 2.87
CA TRP A 510 -29.96 -13.42 1.85
C TRP A 510 -29.46 -12.80 0.54
N GLY A 511 -30.20 -13.02 -0.55
CA GLY A 511 -29.87 -12.54 -1.89
C GLY A 511 -29.54 -13.71 -2.81
N ASP A 512 -28.59 -13.52 -3.72
CA ASP A 512 -28.20 -14.56 -4.66
C ASP A 512 -27.41 -15.69 -3.96
N ASP A 513 -27.96 -16.91 -3.99
CA ASP A 513 -27.40 -18.10 -3.32
C ASP A 513 -25.95 -18.37 -3.74
N GLU A 514 -25.63 -18.26 -5.04
CA GLU A 514 -24.27 -18.49 -5.56
C GLU A 514 -23.29 -17.40 -5.09
N ARG A 515 -23.77 -16.22 -4.71
CA ARG A 515 -22.94 -15.08 -4.28
C ARG A 515 -22.91 -14.90 -2.77
N GLY A 516 -23.25 -15.95 -2.03
CA GLY A 516 -23.21 -16.01 -0.57
C GLY A 516 -24.53 -15.62 0.11
N GLY A 517 -25.64 -15.59 -0.64
CA GLY A 517 -26.99 -15.40 -0.11
C GLY A 517 -27.52 -16.61 0.65
N ASP A 518 -26.91 -17.79 0.46
CA ASP A 518 -27.17 -19.00 1.25
C ASP A 518 -25.93 -19.38 2.07
N SER A 519 -26.06 -19.32 3.39
CA SER A 519 -25.05 -19.78 4.36
C SER A 519 -25.40 -21.09 5.05
N SER A 520 -26.47 -21.79 4.63
CA SER A 520 -26.99 -23.00 5.29
C SER A 520 -25.92 -24.08 5.50
N ALA A 521 -25.04 -24.28 4.52
CA ALA A 521 -23.96 -25.25 4.57
C ALA A 521 -22.91 -24.98 5.67
N VAL A 522 -22.75 -23.71 6.07
CA VAL A 522 -21.77 -23.29 7.08
C VAL A 522 -22.41 -22.71 8.33
N GLN A 523 -23.75 -22.72 8.43
CA GLN A 523 -24.50 -22.04 9.49
C GLN A 523 -24.10 -22.50 10.91
N ALA A 524 -23.73 -23.77 11.06
CA ALA A 524 -23.27 -24.31 12.35
C ALA A 524 -21.95 -23.68 12.84
N GLN A 525 -21.12 -23.18 11.92
CA GLN A 525 -19.82 -22.55 12.18
C GLN A 525 -19.95 -21.04 12.42
N LEU A 526 -21.01 -20.39 11.91
CA LEU A 526 -21.24 -18.95 12.01
C LEU A 526 -21.81 -18.54 13.38
N LYS A 527 -21.04 -18.79 14.44
CA LYS A 527 -21.37 -18.41 15.82
C LYS A 527 -20.29 -17.49 16.39
N ASN A 528 -20.69 -16.50 17.18
CA ASN A 528 -19.77 -15.51 17.75
C ASN A 528 -18.92 -14.80 16.68
N VAL A 529 -19.53 -14.49 15.53
CA VAL A 529 -18.87 -13.79 14.42
C VAL A 529 -18.55 -12.36 14.86
N GLN A 530 -17.29 -11.97 14.75
CA GLN A 530 -16.81 -10.63 15.08
C GLN A 530 -16.84 -9.72 13.85
N GLN A 531 -16.48 -10.25 12.69
CA GLN A 531 -16.34 -9.48 11.47
C GLN A 531 -16.68 -10.33 10.25
N ILE A 532 -17.27 -9.70 9.24
CA ILE A 532 -17.48 -10.27 7.91
C ILE A 532 -16.78 -9.37 6.90
N GLU A 533 -16.00 -10.00 6.02
CA GLU A 533 -15.45 -9.40 4.80
C GLU A 533 -16.18 -9.99 3.59
N ALA A 534 -16.39 -9.17 2.56
CA ALA A 534 -17.13 -9.55 1.38
C ALA A 534 -16.28 -9.34 0.13
N SER A 535 -16.36 -10.30 -0.79
CA SER A 535 -15.90 -10.14 -2.17
C SER A 535 -17.11 -9.97 -3.10
N GLY A 536 -16.86 -9.79 -4.40
CA GLY A 536 -17.95 -9.83 -5.38
C GLY A 536 -18.77 -11.12 -5.30
N TRP A 537 -18.17 -12.27 -4.97
CA TRP A 537 -18.75 -13.61 -5.16
C TRP A 537 -18.95 -14.44 -3.89
N ALA A 538 -18.37 -14.03 -2.77
CA ALA A 538 -18.31 -14.82 -1.55
C ALA A 538 -18.10 -13.93 -0.33
N PHE A 539 -18.34 -14.49 0.85
CA PHE A 539 -18.07 -13.88 2.15
C PHE A 539 -17.03 -14.69 2.94
N ALA A 540 -16.35 -14.00 3.85
CA ALA A 540 -15.48 -14.60 4.85
C ALA A 540 -15.81 -14.01 6.23
N ALA A 541 -16.06 -14.87 7.22
CA ALA A 541 -16.34 -14.48 8.60
C ALA A 541 -15.16 -14.82 9.51
N LEU A 542 -14.74 -13.85 10.32
CA LEU A 542 -13.81 -14.03 11.43
C LEU A 542 -14.60 -14.33 12.70
N LEU A 543 -14.33 -15.49 13.30
CA LEU A 543 -14.98 -15.99 14.50
C LEU A 543 -14.25 -15.49 15.76
N GLY A 544 -14.95 -15.46 16.90
CA GLY A 544 -14.40 -14.99 18.17
C GLY A 544 -13.23 -15.82 18.71
N ASP A 545 -13.03 -17.03 18.20
CA ASP A 545 -11.87 -17.90 18.48
C ASP A 545 -10.70 -17.68 17.52
N GLY A 546 -10.80 -16.70 16.60
CA GLY A 546 -9.81 -16.37 15.59
C GLY A 546 -9.91 -17.19 14.30
N SER A 547 -10.76 -18.22 14.24
CA SER A 547 -10.93 -19.05 13.04
C SER A 547 -11.72 -18.33 11.94
N LEU A 548 -11.55 -18.80 10.68
CA LEU A 548 -12.15 -18.20 9.50
C LEU A 548 -13.10 -19.20 8.81
N THR A 549 -14.32 -18.75 8.51
CA THR A 549 -15.30 -19.52 7.72
C THR A 549 -15.69 -18.75 6.47
N THR A 550 -15.71 -19.40 5.31
CA THR A 550 -16.05 -18.77 4.02
C THR A 550 -17.24 -19.47 3.35
N TRP A 551 -18.08 -18.72 2.63
CA TRP A 551 -19.19 -19.26 1.85
C TRP A 551 -19.51 -18.41 0.60
N GLY A 552 -20.29 -18.99 -0.31
CA GLY A 552 -20.50 -18.48 -1.68
C GLY A 552 -19.66 -19.25 -2.71
N LYS A 553 -19.79 -18.88 -4.00
CA LYS A 553 -19.13 -19.59 -5.10
C LYS A 553 -17.62 -19.40 -5.06
N THR A 554 -16.93 -20.40 -4.53
CA THR A 554 -15.51 -20.59 -4.76
C THR A 554 -15.35 -21.07 -6.21
N LYS A 555 -14.72 -20.27 -7.07
CA LYS A 555 -14.12 -20.87 -8.26
C LYS A 555 -12.99 -21.72 -7.70
N THR A 556 -13.22 -23.02 -7.58
CA THR A 556 -12.14 -23.98 -7.37
C THR A 556 -11.14 -23.74 -8.49
N VAL A 557 -9.99 -23.16 -8.16
CA VAL A 557 -8.82 -23.30 -9.01
C VAL A 557 -8.57 -24.79 -9.02
N ASP A 558 -8.81 -25.42 -10.17
CA ASP A 558 -8.54 -26.82 -10.38
C ASP A 558 -7.03 -27.05 -10.19
N MET A 559 -6.64 -27.54 -9.02
CA MET A 559 -5.25 -27.84 -8.66
C MET A 559 -4.73 -29.11 -9.35
N SER A 560 -5.40 -29.61 -10.39
CA SER A 560 -4.97 -30.79 -11.15
C SER A 560 -3.88 -30.52 -12.20
N THR A 561 -3.48 -29.26 -12.44
CA THR A 561 -2.30 -28.96 -13.26
C THR A 561 -1.09 -28.72 -12.36
N GLY A 562 -0.29 -29.79 -12.20
CA GLY A 562 0.70 -29.95 -11.16
C GLY A 562 1.83 -28.90 -11.14
N ALA A 563 2.05 -28.37 -9.93
CA ALA A 563 3.36 -27.95 -9.42
C ALA A 563 3.36 -28.19 -7.89
N PRO A 564 4.43 -28.71 -7.30
CA PRO A 564 4.43 -29.13 -5.90
C PRO A 564 4.72 -27.93 -5.00
N TRP A 565 3.78 -27.56 -4.13
CA TRP A 565 4.10 -26.82 -2.92
C TRP A 565 3.15 -27.18 -1.79
N GLU A 566 3.76 -27.30 -0.61
CA GLU A 566 3.17 -27.74 0.65
C GLU A 566 2.05 -26.81 1.09
N THR A 567 1.01 -27.45 1.61
CA THR A 567 -0.18 -26.87 2.23
C THR A 567 0.20 -25.74 3.20
N LEU A 568 0.01 -24.48 2.78
CA LEU A 568 -0.09 -23.36 3.70
C LEU A 568 -1.42 -23.50 4.46
N THR A 569 -1.39 -24.28 5.54
CA THR A 569 -2.37 -24.16 6.61
C THR A 569 -2.30 -22.74 7.14
N LEU A 570 -3.31 -21.94 6.80
CA LEU A 570 -3.62 -20.67 7.43
C LEU A 570 -4.00 -20.96 8.89
N THR A 571 -2.98 -21.08 9.74
CA THR A 571 -3.17 -21.13 11.19
C THR A 571 -3.61 -19.74 11.62
N ALA A 572 -4.87 -19.65 12.04
CA ALA A 572 -5.45 -18.48 12.69
C ALA A 572 -4.52 -17.98 13.81
N LEU A 573 -4.27 -16.67 13.80
CA LEU A 573 -3.46 -15.95 14.79
C LEU A 573 -4.20 -15.96 16.14
N SER A 574 -3.51 -16.43 17.17
CA SER A 574 -3.80 -16.19 18.58
C SER A 574 -3.19 -14.88 19.06
#